data_AF-A0A146FMN1-F1
#
_entry.id   AF-A0A146FMN1-F1
#
_cell.length_a   1.000
_cell.length_b   1.000
_cell.length_c   1.000
_cell.angle_alpha   90.00
_cell.angle_beta   90.00
_cell.angle_gamma   90.00
#
_symmetry.space_group_name_H-M   'P 1'
#
loop_
_entity.id
_entity.type
_entity.pdbx_description
1 polymer ?
#
loop_
_entity_poly.entity_id
_entity_poly.type
_entity_poly.pdbx_seq_one_letter_code
_entity_poly.pdbx_strand_id
1 'polypeptide(L)'
;MSMGILIYFPEYHSHLILSGDDAADRTFWVQQFQDQPTGAPIQYKGQDQCAPGIIIATSRTSAQGLTLHRSKHIVLLEVSARHTQVWGYICRIGQKAPEVYYYFFTNDQTEEEQHTMHTNTDRQKLEQTVNTYD
;
A
#
# COMPACT_ATOMS: atom_id res chain seq x y z
N MET A 1 10.75 -11.09 -4.53
CA MET A 1 11.09 -10.15 -3.44
C MET A 1 10.01 -10.15 -2.35
N SER A 2 9.74 -11.28 -1.68
CA SER A 2 8.70 -11.34 -0.63
C SER A 2 9.13 -12.02 0.69
N MET A 3 10.31 -12.64 0.74
CA MET A 3 10.76 -13.39 1.93
C MET A 3 11.45 -12.53 3.01
N GLY A 4 12.01 -11.36 2.68
CA GLY A 4 12.80 -10.58 3.63
C GLY A 4 11.99 -10.02 4.80
N ILE A 5 10.81 -9.44 4.53
CA ILE A 5 9.96 -8.81 5.57
C ILE A 5 9.47 -9.85 6.58
N LEU A 6 9.14 -11.06 6.13
CA LEU A 6 8.73 -12.18 7.00
C LEU A 6 9.84 -12.65 7.95
N ILE A 7 11.11 -12.45 7.57
CA ILE A 7 12.26 -12.83 8.39
C ILE A 7 12.58 -11.76 9.43
N TYR A 8 12.51 -10.48 9.05
CA TYR A 8 12.93 -9.38 9.94
C TYR A 8 11.82 -8.85 10.85
N PHE A 9 10.55 -9.06 10.50
CA PHE A 9 9.39 -8.51 11.23
C PHE A 9 8.27 -9.55 11.40
N PRO A 10 8.57 -10.77 11.92
CA PRO A 10 7.58 -11.84 12.04
C PRO A 10 6.37 -11.47 12.92
N GLU A 11 6.57 -10.62 13.92
CA GLU A 11 5.56 -10.16 14.87
C GLU A 11 4.48 -9.25 14.25
N TYR A 12 4.78 -8.68 13.08
CA TYR A 12 3.85 -7.81 12.36
C TYR A 12 2.98 -8.57 11.36
N HIS A 13 3.18 -9.89 11.21
CA HIS A 13 2.37 -10.78 10.40
C HIS A 13 2.05 -10.18 9.01
N SER A 14 3.05 -10.07 8.14
CA SER A 14 2.83 -9.50 6.81
C SER A 14 2.07 -10.45 5.89
N HIS A 15 1.16 -9.92 5.07
CA HIS A 15 0.49 -10.67 4.02
C HIS A 15 0.71 -10.03 2.65
N LEU A 16 1.09 -10.85 1.67
CA LEU A 16 1.34 -10.44 0.30
C LEU A 16 0.08 -10.69 -0.55
N ILE A 17 -0.42 -9.62 -1.19
CA ILE A 17 -1.53 -9.67 -2.13
C ILE A 17 -0.98 -9.47 -3.54
N LEU A 18 -1.14 -10.48 -4.41
CA LEU A 18 -0.70 -10.48 -5.79
C LEU A 18 -1.88 -10.40 -6.77
N SER A 19 -1.59 -10.09 -8.04
CA SER A 19 -2.62 -9.98 -9.08
C SER A 19 -3.28 -11.31 -9.45
N GLY A 20 -2.61 -12.43 -9.16
CA GLY A 20 -3.14 -13.77 -9.41
C GLY A 20 -4.02 -14.31 -8.29
N ASP A 21 -4.14 -13.58 -7.17
CA ASP A 21 -4.92 -14.04 -6.03
C ASP A 21 -6.42 -13.95 -6.33
N ASP A 22 -7.16 -14.95 -5.85
CA ASP A 22 -8.62 -14.97 -5.99
C ASP A 22 -9.25 -13.76 -5.28
N ALA A 23 -10.33 -13.24 -5.87
CA ALA A 23 -10.99 -12.05 -5.34
C ALA A 23 -11.55 -12.27 -3.93
N ALA A 24 -12.02 -13.48 -3.59
CA ALA A 24 -12.51 -13.79 -2.26
C ALA A 24 -11.36 -13.81 -1.25
N ASP A 25 -10.22 -14.40 -1.63
CA ASP A 25 -9.01 -14.44 -0.79
C ASP A 25 -8.52 -13.01 -0.50
N ARG A 26 -8.39 -12.16 -1.54
CA ARG A 26 -8.00 -10.76 -1.38
C ARG A 26 -8.93 -10.01 -0.42
N THR A 27 -10.23 -10.19 -0.60
CA THR A 27 -11.25 -9.54 0.23
C THR A 27 -11.16 -10.02 1.68
N PHE A 28 -11.00 -11.32 1.89
CA PHE A 28 -10.83 -11.93 3.21
C PHE A 28 -9.65 -11.30 3.96
N TRP A 29 -8.46 -11.26 3.34
CA TRP A 29 -7.26 -10.76 4.01
C TRP A 29 -7.33 -9.26 4.30
N VAL A 30 -7.90 -8.47 3.39
CA VAL A 30 -8.15 -7.04 3.63
C VAL A 30 -9.15 -6.85 4.77
N GLN A 31 -10.18 -7.68 4.87
CA GLN A 31 -11.12 -7.60 5.97
C GLN A 31 -10.48 -7.97 7.31
N GLN A 32 -9.71 -9.05 7.38
CA GLN A 32 -8.97 -9.41 8.59
C GLN A 32 -7.98 -8.33 9.00
N PHE A 33 -7.29 -7.71 8.03
CA PHE A 33 -6.44 -6.55 8.28
C PHE A 33 -7.22 -5.38 8.89
N GLN A 34 -8.43 -5.10 8.43
CA GLN A 34 -9.19 -3.90 8.81
C GLN A 34 -9.92 -4.02 10.15
N ASP A 35 -10.39 -5.23 10.46
CA ASP A 35 -11.33 -5.49 11.55
C ASP A 35 -10.66 -6.11 12.78
N GLN A 36 -9.55 -6.81 12.62
CA GLN A 36 -8.87 -7.52 13.71
C GLN A 36 -7.59 -6.79 14.15
N PRO A 37 -7.18 -6.90 15.43
CA PRO A 37 -5.84 -6.47 15.83
C PRO A 37 -4.77 -7.34 15.17
N THR A 38 -3.57 -6.78 15.00
CA THR A 38 -2.44 -7.51 14.40
C THR A 38 -2.11 -8.73 15.25
N GLY A 39 -1.93 -9.89 14.62
CA GLY A 39 -1.63 -11.15 15.30
C GLY A 39 -2.85 -11.85 15.91
N ALA A 40 -4.06 -11.32 15.77
CA ALA A 40 -5.26 -11.99 16.25
C ALA A 40 -5.42 -13.36 15.55
N PRO A 41 -5.82 -14.42 16.28
CA PRO A 41 -6.06 -15.72 15.67
C PRO A 41 -7.24 -15.65 14.70
N ILE A 42 -7.06 -16.18 13.50
CA ILE A 42 -8.08 -16.25 12.45
C ILE A 42 -8.10 -17.66 11.84
N GLN A 43 -9.26 -18.07 11.35
CA GLN A 43 -9.42 -19.31 10.59
C GLN A 43 -9.47 -19.00 9.10
N TYR A 44 -8.57 -19.60 8.33
CA TYR A 44 -8.55 -19.44 6.89
C TYR A 44 -8.36 -20.77 6.20
N LYS A 45 -9.35 -21.17 5.38
CA LYS A 45 -9.34 -22.45 4.64
C LYS A 45 -9.00 -23.67 5.50
N GLY A 46 -9.50 -23.68 6.74
CA GLY A 46 -9.30 -24.77 7.71
C GLY A 46 -7.94 -24.78 8.40
N GLN A 47 -7.17 -23.69 8.31
CA GLN A 47 -5.89 -23.52 8.99
C GLN A 47 -5.92 -22.32 9.94
N ASP A 48 -5.27 -22.50 11.09
CA ASP A 48 -4.98 -21.42 12.02
C ASP A 48 -3.98 -20.46 11.39
N GLN A 49 -4.36 -19.19 11.31
CA GLN A 49 -3.56 -18.10 10.77
C GLN A 49 -3.63 -16.90 11.73
N CYS A 50 -2.81 -15.88 11.46
CA CYS A 50 -2.81 -14.63 12.22
C CYS A 50 -3.30 -13.47 11.34
N ALA A 51 -4.11 -12.59 11.92
CA ALA A 51 -4.54 -11.37 11.25
C ALA A 51 -3.33 -10.48 10.93
N PRO A 52 -3.23 -9.98 9.70
CA PRO A 52 -2.02 -9.28 9.28
C PRO A 52 -1.93 -7.88 9.87
N GLY A 53 -0.69 -7.43 10.10
CA GLY A 53 -0.37 -6.05 10.46
C GLY A 53 0.26 -5.24 9.32
N ILE A 54 0.72 -5.92 8.27
CA ILE A 54 1.30 -5.30 7.07
C ILE A 54 0.66 -5.95 5.85
N ILE A 55 0.12 -5.14 4.94
CA ILE A 55 -0.31 -5.59 3.61
C ILE A 55 0.74 -5.15 2.60
N ILE A 56 1.28 -6.11 1.86
CA ILE A 56 2.19 -5.87 0.74
C ILE A 56 1.39 -6.07 -0.53
N ALA A 57 1.31 -5.04 -1.37
CA ALA A 57 0.55 -5.08 -2.61
C ALA A 57 1.28 -4.29 -3.70
N THR A 58 1.02 -4.62 -4.96
CA THR A 58 1.48 -3.86 -6.10
C THR A 58 0.52 -2.70 -6.36
N SER A 59 1.08 -1.51 -6.62
CA SER A 59 0.29 -0.28 -6.82
C SER A 59 -0.67 -0.36 -8.02
N ARG A 60 -0.33 -1.17 -9.03
CA ARG A 60 -1.06 -1.28 -10.30
C ARG A 60 -2.20 -2.30 -10.30
N THR A 61 -2.03 -3.45 -9.65
CA THR A 61 -2.95 -4.59 -9.87
C THR A 61 -3.62 -5.08 -8.60
N SER A 62 -2.89 -5.28 -7.51
CA SER A 62 -3.48 -5.83 -6.29
C SER A 62 -4.00 -4.78 -5.31
N ALA A 63 -3.52 -3.54 -5.36
CA ALA A 63 -4.00 -2.45 -4.49
C ALA A 63 -5.24 -1.71 -5.03
N GLN A 64 -5.57 -1.85 -6.32
CA GLN A 64 -6.67 -1.11 -6.93
C GLN A 64 -8.01 -1.47 -6.29
N GLY A 65 -8.73 -0.45 -5.83
CA GLY A 65 -10.05 -0.58 -5.21
C GLY A 65 -10.01 -1.02 -3.74
N LEU A 66 -8.83 -1.30 -3.18
CA LEU A 66 -8.71 -1.61 -1.76
C LEU A 66 -8.98 -0.36 -0.92
N THR A 67 -9.64 -0.58 0.21
CA THR A 67 -9.76 0.43 1.27
C THR A 67 -8.98 -0.09 2.46
N LEU A 68 -7.94 0.65 2.86
CA LEU A 68 -6.99 0.26 3.92
C LEU A 68 -6.95 1.35 5.01
N HIS A 69 -8.13 1.73 5.48
CA HIS A 69 -8.37 2.84 6.42
C HIS A 69 -7.89 2.60 7.86
N ARG A 70 -7.41 1.40 8.21
CA ARG A 70 -6.69 1.15 9.48
C ARG A 70 -5.21 1.52 9.37
N SER A 71 -4.67 1.56 8.15
CA SER A 71 -3.25 1.83 7.93
C SER A 71 -2.88 3.25 8.35
N LYS A 72 -1.85 3.34 9.20
CA LYS A 72 -1.20 4.59 9.60
C LYS A 72 0.01 4.94 8.73
N HIS A 73 0.62 3.95 8.11
CA HIS A 73 1.87 4.10 7.37
C HIS A 73 1.70 3.55 5.96
N ILE A 74 2.21 4.29 5.00
CA ILE A 74 2.29 3.88 3.60
C ILE A 74 3.77 3.90 3.22
N VAL A 75 4.27 2.78 2.71
CA VAL A 75 5.65 2.69 2.24
C VAL A 75 5.61 2.36 0.75
N LEU A 76 6.11 3.28 -0.07
CA LEU A 76 6.38 3.02 -1.47
C LEU A 76 7.85 2.67 -1.65
N LEU A 77 8.09 1.50 -2.22
CA LEU A 77 9.44 0.98 -2.48
C LEU A 77 10.03 1.46 -3.80
N GLU A 78 9.20 1.97 -4.72
CA GLU A 78 9.62 2.38 -6.06
C GLU A 78 8.90 3.66 -6.48
N VAL A 79 9.60 4.49 -7.26
CA VAL A 79 9.06 5.70 -7.88
C VAL A 79 8.05 5.32 -8.95
N SER A 80 6.80 5.79 -8.83
CA SER A 80 5.80 5.61 -9.89
C SER A 80 4.89 6.83 -10.01
N ALA A 81 4.45 7.14 -11.23
CA ALA A 81 3.49 8.23 -11.51
C ALA A 81 2.12 8.07 -10.82
N ARG A 82 1.88 6.94 -10.14
CA ARG A 82 0.59 6.57 -9.52
C ARG A 82 0.58 6.71 -7.99
N HIS A 83 1.58 7.39 -7.41
CA HIS A 83 1.67 7.61 -5.97
C HIS A 83 0.40 8.24 -5.38
N THR A 84 -0.26 9.14 -6.11
CA THR A 84 -1.53 9.77 -5.71
C THR A 84 -2.68 8.77 -5.60
N GLN A 85 -2.73 7.78 -6.49
CA GLN A 85 -3.74 6.72 -6.43
C GLN A 85 -3.54 5.84 -5.19
N VAL A 86 -2.27 5.55 -4.84
CA VAL A 86 -1.93 4.77 -3.65
C VAL A 86 -2.32 5.51 -2.37
N TRP A 87 -2.06 6.82 -2.32
CA TRP A 87 -2.55 7.68 -1.22
C TRP A 87 -4.07 7.55 -1.05
N GLY A 88 -4.79 7.56 -2.17
CA GLY A 88 -6.24 7.42 -2.20
C GLY A 88 -6.78 6.07 -1.72
N TYR A 89 -5.98 5.02 -1.50
CA TYR A 89 -6.45 3.76 -0.91
C TYR A 89 -6.56 3.81 0.62
N ILE A 90 -5.80 4.70 1.25
CA ILE A 90 -5.65 4.78 2.71
C ILE A 90 -6.31 6.04 3.24
N CYS A 91 -6.10 7.18 2.59
CA CYS A 91 -6.72 8.44 2.97
C CYS A 91 -8.12 8.56 2.36
N ARG A 92 -9.07 7.82 2.93
CA ARG A 92 -10.51 7.82 2.56
C ARG A 92 -11.41 8.16 3.75
N ILE A 93 -12.68 8.42 3.45
CA ILE A 93 -13.76 8.45 4.44
C ILE A 93 -13.70 7.15 5.26
N GLY A 94 -13.61 7.28 6.59
CA GLY A 94 -13.46 6.13 7.51
C GLY A 94 -12.03 5.84 7.96
N GLN A 95 -11.04 6.67 7.61
CA GLN A 95 -9.68 6.60 8.16
C GLN A 95 -9.74 6.67 9.70
N LYS A 96 -9.22 5.63 10.35
CA LYS A 96 -9.25 5.45 11.82
C LYS A 96 -8.04 6.09 12.51
N ALA A 97 -6.97 6.35 11.77
CA ALA A 97 -5.78 7.00 12.27
C ALA A 97 -5.94 8.54 12.28
N PRO A 98 -5.51 9.24 13.35
CA PRO A 98 -5.51 10.70 13.36
C PRO A 98 -4.50 11.28 12.36
N GLU A 99 -3.41 10.55 12.10
CA GLU A 99 -2.35 10.94 11.18
C GLU A 99 -1.98 9.74 10.31
N VAL A 100 -1.66 10.02 9.04
CA VAL A 100 -1.18 9.03 8.07
C VAL A 100 0.17 9.48 7.56
N TYR A 101 1.17 8.62 7.72
CA TYR A 101 2.54 8.86 7.29
C TYR A 101 2.79 8.24 5.92
N TYR A 102 3.40 9.03 5.03
CA TYR A 102 3.80 8.60 3.70
C TYR A 102 5.32 8.53 3.61
N TYR A 103 5.85 7.33 3.36
CA TYR A 103 7.26 7.12 3.12
C TYR A 103 7.48 6.73 1.67
N PHE A 104 8.46 7.39 1.07
CA PHE A 104 8.85 7.17 -0.30
C PHE A 104 10.35 6.87 -0.32
N PHE A 105 10.69 5.63 -0.67
CA PHE A 105 12.08 5.24 -0.83
C PHE A 105 12.53 5.57 -2.25
N THR A 106 13.68 6.21 -2.32
CA THR A 106 14.30 6.62 -3.57
C THR A 106 15.78 6.30 -3.51
N ASN A 107 16.28 5.70 -4.57
CA ASN A 107 17.70 5.59 -4.80
C ASN A 107 18.14 6.83 -5.59
N ASP A 108 18.87 7.73 -4.93
CA ASP A 108 19.40 8.94 -5.55
C ASP A 108 20.63 8.68 -6.42
N GLN A 109 21.08 7.43 -6.54
CA GLN A 109 22.22 7.05 -7.38
C GLN A 109 21.80 6.47 -8.72
N THR A 110 20.50 6.24 -8.96
CA THR A 110 19.99 5.72 -10.23
C THR A 110 19.40 6.84 -11.07
N GLU A 111 20.00 7.08 -12.24
CA GLU A 111 19.52 8.10 -13.20
C GLU A 111 18.04 7.87 -13.58
N GLU A 112 17.60 6.62 -13.65
CA GLU A 112 16.23 6.24 -13.98
C GLU A 112 15.21 6.71 -12.91
N GLU A 113 15.50 6.52 -11.62
CA GLU A 113 14.62 6.99 -10.55
C GLU A 113 14.62 8.52 -10.45
N GLN A 114 15.78 9.16 -10.63
CA GLN A 114 15.89 10.62 -10.67
C GLN A 114 15.10 11.22 -11.84
N HIS A 115 15.20 10.64 -13.03
CA HIS A 115 14.47 11.09 -14.21
C HIS A 115 12.95 10.90 -14.04
N THR A 116 12.53 9.77 -13.48
CA THR A 116 11.13 9.48 -13.19
C THR A 116 10.56 10.46 -12.17
N MET A 117 11.32 10.81 -11.12
CA MET A 117 10.90 11.82 -10.13
C MET A 117 10.75 13.22 -10.73
N HIS A 118 11.71 13.68 -11.53
CA HIS A 118 11.62 14.98 -12.21
C HIS A 118 10.38 15.04 -13.11
N THR A 119 10.20 14.02 -13.95
CA THR A 119 9.04 13.92 -14.85
C THR A 119 7.72 13.96 -14.07
N ASN A 120 7.62 13.22 -12.96
CA ASN A 120 6.41 13.21 -12.13
C ASN A 120 6.14 14.56 -11.45
N THR A 121 7.20 15.26 -11.03
CA THR A 121 7.11 16.58 -10.40
C THR A 121 6.66 17.63 -11.41
N ASP A 122 7.24 17.60 -12.61
CA ASP A 122 6.88 18.54 -13.68
C ASP A 122 5.45 18.30 -14.16
N ARG A 123 5.03 17.04 -14.27
CA ARG A 123 3.63 16.69 -14.58
C ARG A 123 2.65 17.26 -13.55
N GLN A 124 2.97 17.18 -12.26
CA GLN A 124 2.12 17.77 -11.20
C GLN A 124 2.05 19.29 -11.27
N LYS A 125 3.17 19.98 -11.51
CA LYS A 125 3.19 21.43 -11.68
C LYS A 125 2.33 21.87 -12.87
N LEU A 126 2.38 21.12 -13.96
CA LEU A 126 1.54 21.36 -15.13
C LEU A 126 0.05 21.12 -14.83
N GLU A 127 -0.30 20.02 -14.16
CA GLU A 127 -1.69 19.74 -13.75
C GLU A 127 -2.26 20.85 -12.87
N GLN A 128 -1.47 21.38 -11.91
CA GLN A 128 -1.87 22.52 -11.09
C GLN A 128 -2.08 23.80 -11.91
N THR A 129 -1.22 24.04 -12.90
CA THR A 129 -1.30 25.23 -13.76
C THR A 129 -2.53 25.19 -14.66
N VAL A 130 -2.88 24.03 -15.23
CA VAL A 130 -4.07 23.86 -16.06
C VAL A 130 -5.34 24.09 -15.24
N ASN A 131 -5.43 23.52 -14.04
CA ASN A 131 -6.58 23.67 -13.15
C ASN A 131 -6.79 25.11 -12.63
N THR A 132 -5.83 26.02 -12.80
CA THR A 132 -6.00 27.45 -12.42
C THR A 132 -6.55 28.34 -13.55
N TYR A 133 -6.65 27.83 -14.78
CA TYR A 133 -7.23 28.57 -15.91
C TYR A 133 -8.68 28.15 -16.24
N ASP A 134 -9.20 27.15 -15.53
CA ASP A 134 -10.63 26.79 -15.47
C ASP A 134 -11.29 27.41 -14.24
#